data_AF-A0A957IX29-F1
#
_entry.id   AF-A0A957IX29-F1
#
_cell.length_a   1.000
_cell.length_b   1.000
_cell.length_c   1.000
_cell.angle_alpha   90.00
_cell.angle_beta   90.00
_cell.angle_gamma   90.00
#
_symmetry.space_group_name_H-M   'P 1'
#
loop_
_entity.id
_entity.type
_entity.pdbx_description
1 polymer ?
#
loop_
_entity_poly.entity_id
_entity_poly.type
_entity_poly.pdbx_seq_one_letter_code
_entity_poly.pdbx_strand_id
1 'polypeptide(L)'
;MNVVVLAGGVGGAKLADGVARILPAENVTIIVNTGDDFEHAGLTICPDLDTVMYRLAGVANDETGWGRAEETWRTFEEVASLGGPDWFRLGDLDLATHLTRSHLLKQGETLTAVTQHLCAKLGIRAAVLPMSNQPAPTQIQSGDTLYPFQTWF
;
A
#
# COMPACT_ATOMS: atom_id res chain seq x y z
N MET A 1 19.04 19.77 5.69
CA MET A 1 18.05 19.46 6.74
C MET A 1 17.33 18.21 6.28
N ASN A 2 17.24 17.19 7.13
CA ASN A 2 16.58 15.93 6.79
C ASN A 2 15.28 15.83 7.57
N VAL A 3 14.21 15.41 6.89
CA VAL A 3 12.87 15.27 7.47
C VAL A 3 12.42 13.82 7.34
N VAL A 4 11.98 13.26 8.46
CA VAL A 4 11.34 11.95 8.51
C VAL A 4 9.85 12.15 8.75
N VAL A 5 9.01 11.57 7.90
CA VAL A 5 7.56 11.56 8.03
C VAL A 5 7.13 10.14 8.39
N LEU A 6 6.44 9.98 9.52
CA LEU A 6 5.72 8.74 9.82
C LEU A 6 4.33 8.85 9.20
N ALA A 7 3.97 7.91 8.34
CA ALA A 7 2.73 7.96 7.56
C ALA A 7 1.90 6.69 7.70
N GLY A 8 0.59 6.87 7.72
CA GLY A 8 -0.42 5.81 7.65
C GLY A 8 -1.73 6.40 7.15
N GLY A 9 -2.49 5.60 6.41
CA GLY A 9 -3.73 5.97 5.74
C GLY A 9 -3.63 7.17 4.78
N VAL A 10 -4.80 7.62 4.33
CA VAL A 10 -4.96 8.73 3.38
C VAL A 10 -4.40 10.05 3.92
N GLY A 11 -4.59 10.31 5.22
CA GLY A 11 -4.10 11.53 5.87
C GLY A 11 -2.57 11.61 5.88
N GLY A 12 -1.90 10.51 6.25
CA GLY A 12 -0.44 10.41 6.23
C GLY A 12 0.12 10.59 4.82
N ALA A 13 -0.51 9.98 3.81
CA ALA A 13 -0.10 10.15 2.42
C ALA A 13 -0.21 11.61 1.92
N LYS A 14 -1.30 12.32 2.26
CA LYS A 14 -1.47 13.74 1.90
C LYS A 14 -0.40 14.63 2.54
N LEU A 15 -0.08 14.39 3.82
CA LEU A 15 1.00 15.12 4.50
C LEU A 15 2.36 14.82 3.87
N ALA A 16 2.66 13.55 3.63
CA ALA A 16 3.92 13.11 3.03
C ALA A 16 4.13 13.72 1.63
N ASP A 17 3.08 13.77 0.80
CA ASP A 17 3.11 14.41 -0.51
C ASP A 17 3.37 15.93 -0.40
N GLY A 18 2.69 16.61 0.53
CA GLY A 18 2.93 18.03 0.80
C GLY A 18 4.40 18.31 1.15
N VAL A 19 4.99 17.49 2.04
CA VAL A 19 6.41 17.60 2.43
C VAL A 19 7.33 17.30 1.25
N ALA A 20 7.06 16.24 0.48
CA ALA A 20 7.87 15.84 -0.67
C ALA A 20 7.88 16.88 -1.81
N ARG A 21 6.85 17.74 -1.91
CA ARG A 21 6.77 18.83 -2.89
C ARG A 21 7.58 20.06 -2.53
N ILE A 22 7.83 20.29 -1.24
CA ILE A 22 8.49 21.52 -0.76
C ILE A 22 9.96 21.32 -0.37
N LEU A 23 10.43 20.07 -0.30
CA LEU A 23 11.81 19.72 0.01
C LEU A 23 12.46 18.93 -1.13
N PRO A 24 13.80 19.02 -1.28
CA PRO A 24 14.54 18.10 -2.14
C PRO A 24 14.28 16.64 -1.73
N ALA A 25 14.14 15.75 -2.70
CA ALA A 25 13.74 14.35 -2.46
C ALA A 25 14.74 13.60 -1.56
N GLU A 26 16.03 13.90 -1.70
CA GLU A 26 17.13 13.36 -0.89
C GLU A 26 17.05 13.74 0.59
N ASN A 27 16.25 14.76 0.93
CA ASN A 27 16.06 15.22 2.30
C ASN A 27 14.78 14.66 2.95
N VAL A 28 13.99 13.84 2.23
CA VAL A 28 12.70 13.32 2.70
C VAL A 28 12.75 11.81 2.81
N THR A 29 12.48 11.30 4.01
CA THR A 29 12.23 9.88 4.26
C THR A 29 10.83 9.70 4.81
N ILE A 30 10.06 8.77 4.25
CA ILE A 30 8.70 8.47 4.65
C ILE A 30 8.69 7.03 5.14
N ILE A 31 8.42 6.84 6.43
CA ILE A 31 8.28 5.52 7.05
C ILE A 31 6.80 5.23 7.19
N VAL A 32 6.35 4.15 6.55
CA VAL A 32 4.95 3.85 6.35
C VAL A 32 4.52 2.67 7.22
N ASN A 33 3.37 2.80 7.86
CA ASN A 33 2.72 1.74 8.61
C ASN A 33 2.57 0.46 7.75
N THR A 34 2.83 -0.70 8.35
CA THR A 34 2.59 -2.04 7.77
C THR A 34 1.61 -2.85 8.61
N GLY A 35 0.91 -2.21 9.55
CA GLY A 35 -0.08 -2.85 10.41
C GLY A 35 -1.34 -3.27 9.66
N ASP A 36 -1.60 -2.63 8.53
CA ASP A 36 -2.78 -2.90 7.70
C ASP A 36 -2.46 -3.89 6.57
N ASP A 37 -1.23 -4.40 6.52
CA ASP A 37 -0.79 -5.36 5.52
C ASP A 37 -1.43 -6.74 5.77
N PHE A 38 -1.89 -7.38 4.70
CA PHE A 38 -2.56 -8.68 4.77
C PHE A 38 -2.43 -9.46 3.46
N GLU A 39 -2.81 -10.74 3.50
CA GLU A 39 -2.91 -11.57 2.30
C GLU A 39 -4.37 -11.66 1.83
N HIS A 40 -4.57 -11.53 0.52
CA HIS A 40 -5.87 -11.66 -0.12
C HIS A 40 -5.70 -12.27 -1.51
N ALA A 41 -6.49 -13.29 -1.85
CA ALA A 41 -6.37 -14.03 -3.11
C ALA A 41 -4.92 -14.52 -3.42
N GLY A 42 -4.12 -14.82 -2.39
CA GLY A 42 -2.72 -15.23 -2.54
C GLY A 42 -1.72 -14.12 -2.88
N LEU A 43 -2.16 -12.86 -2.73
CA LEU A 43 -1.39 -11.64 -2.96
C LEU A 43 -1.14 -10.91 -1.64
N THR A 44 0.03 -10.29 -1.52
CA THR A 44 0.37 -9.38 -0.42
C THR A 44 -0.16 -7.98 -0.72
N ILE A 45 -1.08 -7.49 0.09
CA ILE A 45 -1.64 -6.14 0.02
C ILE A 45 -1.02 -5.30 1.13
N CYS A 46 -0.58 -4.08 0.78
CA CYS A 46 0.03 -3.15 1.73
C CYS A 46 -0.67 -1.78 1.62
N PRO A 47 -1.87 -1.61 2.20
CA PRO A 47 -2.75 -0.49 1.88
C PRO A 47 -2.13 0.90 2.09
N ASP A 48 -1.38 1.06 3.18
CA ASP A 48 -0.75 2.34 3.51
C ASP A 48 0.44 2.65 2.61
N LEU A 49 1.28 1.64 2.30
CA LEU A 49 2.37 1.78 1.33
C LEU A 49 1.82 2.15 -0.05
N ASP A 50 0.78 1.46 -0.50
CA ASP A 50 0.14 1.70 -1.79
C ASP A 50 -0.46 3.10 -1.85
N THR A 51 -1.17 3.52 -0.81
CA THR A 51 -1.76 4.86 -0.73
C THR A 51 -0.69 5.96 -0.77
N VAL A 52 0.41 5.80 -0.02
CA VAL A 52 1.55 6.75 -0.07
C VAL A 52 2.17 6.76 -1.46
N MET A 53 2.46 5.59 -2.03
CA MET A 53 3.07 5.47 -3.35
C MET A 53 2.21 6.13 -4.44
N TYR A 54 0.93 5.78 -4.53
CA TYR A 54 0.05 6.33 -5.55
C TYR A 54 -0.13 7.83 -5.42
N ARG A 55 -0.18 8.34 -4.19
CA ARG A 55 -0.27 9.77 -3.94
C ARG A 55 0.98 10.50 -4.45
N LEU A 56 2.17 10.04 -4.06
CA LEU A 56 3.45 10.65 -4.45
C LEU A 56 3.70 10.54 -5.96
N ALA A 57 3.20 9.48 -6.59
CA ALA A 57 3.28 9.28 -8.04
C ALA A 57 2.23 10.10 -8.82
N GLY A 58 1.28 10.75 -8.14
CA GLY A 58 0.20 11.51 -8.79
C GLY A 58 -0.84 10.64 -9.49
N VAL A 59 -0.99 9.38 -9.08
CA VAL A 59 -1.95 8.41 -9.68
C VAL A 59 -3.01 7.92 -8.69
N ALA A 60 -3.05 8.48 -7.47
CA ALA A 60 -4.06 8.16 -6.48
C ALA A 60 -5.46 8.60 -6.93
N ASN A 61 -6.48 7.85 -6.51
CA ASN A 61 -7.88 8.24 -6.69
C ASN A 61 -8.28 9.25 -5.60
N ASP A 62 -8.64 10.47 -6.00
CA ASP A 62 -9.06 11.53 -5.07
C ASP A 62 -10.52 11.41 -4.60
N GLU A 63 -11.36 10.69 -5.35
CA GLU A 63 -12.77 10.50 -5.03
C GLU A 63 -12.95 9.46 -3.93
N THR A 64 -12.32 8.30 -4.07
CA THR A 64 -12.35 7.22 -3.06
C THR A 64 -11.34 7.46 -1.94
N GLY A 65 -10.27 8.18 -2.21
CA GLY A 65 -9.15 8.41 -1.28
C GLY A 65 -8.14 7.26 -1.21
N TRP A 66 -8.44 6.11 -1.83
CA TRP A 66 -7.62 4.89 -1.88
C TRP A 66 -7.64 4.26 -3.27
N GLY A 67 -6.65 3.44 -3.58
CA GLY A 67 -6.47 2.87 -4.92
C GLY A 67 -6.04 3.92 -5.95
N ARG A 68 -6.14 3.56 -7.22
CA ARG A 68 -5.64 4.36 -8.35
C ARG A 68 -6.78 5.05 -9.09
N ALA A 69 -6.47 6.23 -9.64
CA ALA A 69 -7.34 6.88 -10.62
C ALA A 69 -7.45 6.01 -11.89
N GLU A 70 -8.55 6.16 -12.63
CA GLU A 70 -8.80 5.44 -13.88
C GLU A 70 -8.86 3.91 -13.72
N GLU A 71 -9.33 3.45 -12.56
CA GLU A 71 -9.48 2.03 -12.29
C GLU A 71 -10.65 1.37 -13.02
N THR A 72 -10.47 0.09 -13.33
CA THR A 72 -11.55 -0.83 -13.71
C THR A 72 -11.60 -1.99 -12.72
N TRP A 73 -12.73 -2.71 -12.69
CA TRP A 73 -12.99 -3.75 -11.70
C TRP A 73 -13.25 -5.12 -12.32
N ARG A 74 -12.90 -5.28 -13.60
CA ARG A 74 -13.28 -6.44 -14.42
C ARG A 74 -12.74 -7.73 -13.83
N THR A 75 -11.47 -7.71 -13.38
CA THR A 75 -10.85 -8.93 -12.84
C THR A 75 -11.56 -9.38 -11.58
N PHE A 76 -11.85 -8.46 -10.65
CA PHE A 76 -12.49 -8.81 -9.39
C PHE A 76 -13.97 -9.14 -9.54
N GLU A 77 -14.66 -8.60 -10.54
CA GLU A 77 -16.01 -9.04 -10.93
C GLU A 77 -16.01 -10.52 -11.36
N GLU A 78 -15.02 -10.95 -12.15
CA GLU A 78 -14.88 -12.36 -12.53
C GLU A 78 -14.38 -13.24 -11.38
N VAL A 79 -13.53 -12.74 -10.48
CA VAL A 79 -13.16 -13.47 -9.26
C VAL A 79 -14.41 -13.79 -8.43
N ALA A 80 -15.31 -12.81 -8.26
CA ALA A 80 -16.58 -13.01 -7.56
C ALA A 80 -17.49 -14.00 -8.30
N SER A 81 -17.59 -13.91 -9.64
CA SER A 81 -18.42 -14.81 -10.46
C SER A 81 -17.97 -16.28 -10.35
N LEU A 82 -16.68 -16.51 -10.16
CA LEU A 82 -16.07 -17.82 -9.96
C LEU A 82 -16.11 -18.33 -8.50
N GLY A 83 -16.67 -17.54 -7.57
CA GLY A 83 -16.74 -17.89 -6.15
C GLY A 83 -15.43 -17.67 -5.37
N GLY A 84 -14.55 -16.80 -5.86
CA GLY A 84 -13.36 -16.35 -5.16
C GLY A 84 -13.65 -15.32 -4.05
N PRO A 85 -12.63 -14.88 -3.30
CA PRO A 85 -12.80 -13.91 -2.24
C PRO A 85 -13.07 -12.51 -2.83
N ASP A 86 -14.24 -11.94 -2.56
CA ASP A 86 -14.70 -10.66 -3.13
C ASP A 86 -14.93 -9.56 -2.07
N TRP A 87 -14.72 -9.88 -0.79
CA TRP A 87 -14.93 -8.96 0.33
C TRP A 87 -13.99 -7.75 0.30
N PHE A 88 -12.80 -7.88 -0.32
CA PHE A 88 -11.84 -6.79 -0.52
C PHE A 88 -11.58 -6.62 -2.01
N ARG A 89 -12.21 -5.62 -2.63
CA ARG A 89 -12.08 -5.42 -4.09
C ARG A 89 -10.76 -4.77 -4.43
N LEU A 90 -10.03 -5.37 -5.38
CA LEU A 90 -8.85 -4.77 -6.01
C LEU A 90 -9.19 -4.34 -7.42
N GLY A 91 -8.80 -3.11 -7.78
CA GLY A 91 -8.91 -2.65 -9.15
C GLY A 91 -7.83 -3.29 -10.04
N ASP A 92 -8.05 -3.25 -11.35
CA ASP A 92 -7.19 -3.91 -12.33
C ASP A 92 -5.77 -3.30 -12.39
N LEU A 93 -5.63 -1.98 -12.20
CA LEU A 93 -4.34 -1.28 -12.12
C LEU A 93 -3.62 -1.49 -10.78
N ASP A 94 -4.37 -1.61 -9.69
CA ASP A 94 -3.88 -1.89 -8.33
C ASP A 94 -3.38 -3.33 -8.23
N LEU A 95 -4.10 -4.25 -8.89
CA LEU A 95 -3.72 -5.65 -8.99
C LEU A 95 -2.32 -5.83 -9.59
N ALA A 96 -1.92 -4.99 -10.55
CA ALA A 96 -0.57 -5.02 -11.12
C ALA A 96 0.51 -4.76 -10.05
N THR A 97 0.26 -3.85 -9.10
CA THR A 97 1.14 -3.59 -7.96
C THR A 97 1.24 -4.82 -7.06
N HIS A 98 0.11 -5.41 -6.69
CA HIS A 98 0.07 -6.57 -5.80
C HIS A 98 0.70 -7.83 -6.42
N LEU A 99 0.46 -8.07 -7.72
CA LEU A 99 1.10 -9.15 -8.47
C LEU A 99 2.62 -9.00 -8.47
N THR A 100 3.11 -7.78 -8.78
CA THR A 100 4.55 -7.50 -8.83
C THR A 100 5.18 -7.63 -7.44
N ARG A 101 4.56 -7.05 -6.41
CA ARG A 101 5.01 -7.18 -5.02
C ARG A 101 5.11 -8.64 -4.60
N SER A 102 4.02 -9.38 -4.79
CA SER A 102 3.94 -10.79 -4.38
C SER A 102 4.95 -11.65 -5.12
N HIS A 103 5.19 -11.39 -6.41
CA HIS A 103 6.21 -12.08 -7.18
C HIS A 103 7.61 -11.86 -6.60
N LEU A 104 8.00 -10.61 -6.34
CA LEU A 104 9.33 -10.28 -5.82
C LEU A 104 9.54 -10.81 -4.40
N LEU A 105 8.54 -10.69 -3.52
CA LEU A 105 8.59 -11.25 -2.17
C LEU A 105 8.79 -12.78 -2.21
N LYS A 106 8.11 -13.48 -3.13
CA LYS A 106 8.28 -14.93 -3.34
C LYS A 106 9.68 -15.29 -3.87
N GLN A 107 10.40 -14.36 -4.49
CA GLN A 107 11.80 -14.54 -4.88
C GLN A 107 12.78 -14.31 -3.72
N GLY A 108 12.30 -13.96 -2.53
CA GLY A 108 13.11 -13.73 -1.34
C GLY A 108 13.52 -12.27 -1.13
N GLU A 109 13.00 -11.33 -1.94
CA GLU A 109 13.20 -9.91 -1.71
C GLU A 109 12.52 -9.45 -0.42
N THR A 110 13.08 -8.43 0.22
CA THR A 110 12.47 -7.80 1.40
C THR A 110 11.38 -6.81 1.00
N LEU A 111 10.41 -6.54 1.88
CA LEU A 111 9.38 -5.52 1.62
C LEU A 111 10.00 -4.14 1.32
N THR A 112 11.11 -3.80 1.98
CA THR A 112 11.86 -2.58 1.71
C THR A 112 12.37 -2.54 0.26
N ALA A 113 13.02 -3.60 -0.21
CA ALA A 113 13.55 -3.67 -1.57
C ALA A 113 12.42 -3.62 -2.61
N VAL A 114 11.31 -4.31 -2.34
CA VAL A 114 10.12 -4.30 -3.20
C VAL A 114 9.47 -2.92 -3.26
N THR A 115 9.28 -2.24 -2.13
CA THR A 115 8.76 -0.87 -2.10
C THR A 115 9.67 0.08 -2.87
N GLN A 116 10.98 -0.01 -2.69
CA GLN A 116 11.95 0.80 -3.45
C GLN A 116 11.85 0.54 -4.95
N HIS A 117 11.72 -0.72 -5.37
CA HIS A 117 11.54 -1.08 -6.78
C HIS A 117 10.28 -0.42 -7.37
N LEU A 118 9.15 -0.56 -6.69
CA LEU A 118 7.86 -0.01 -7.15
C LEU A 118 7.89 1.52 -7.18
N CYS A 119 8.43 2.16 -6.14
CA CYS A 119 8.64 3.62 -6.10
C CYS A 119 9.46 4.11 -7.29
N ALA A 120 10.57 3.44 -7.60
CA ALA A 120 11.41 3.81 -8.75
C ALA A 120 10.66 3.67 -10.08
N LYS A 121 9.85 2.61 -10.26
CA LYS A 121 9.02 2.44 -11.46
C LYS A 121 7.92 3.48 -11.61
N LEU A 122 7.43 4.03 -10.49
CA LEU A 122 6.46 5.12 -10.46
C LEU A 122 7.10 6.52 -10.49
N GLY A 123 8.43 6.63 -10.59
CA GLY A 123 9.14 7.91 -10.63
C GLY A 123 9.24 8.64 -9.28
N ILE A 124 8.98 7.94 -8.17
CA ILE A 124 9.08 8.49 -6.82
C ILE A 124 10.55 8.55 -6.42
N ARG A 125 11.04 9.76 -6.12
CA ARG A 125 12.44 10.00 -5.73
C ARG A 125 12.69 10.01 -4.22
N ALA A 126 11.67 10.34 -3.42
CA ALA A 126 11.79 10.33 -1.96
C ALA A 126 11.96 8.89 -1.45
N ALA A 127 12.66 8.72 -0.33
CA ALA A 127 12.80 7.41 0.28
C ALA A 127 11.50 7.00 0.97
N VAL A 128 10.81 5.99 0.43
CA VAL A 128 9.63 5.37 1.06
C VAL A 128 10.03 4.03 1.63
N LEU A 129 9.83 3.84 2.93
CA LEU A 129 10.25 2.66 3.68
C LEU A 129 9.04 2.06 4.40
N PRO A 130 8.85 0.73 4.37
CA PRO A 130 7.97 0.09 5.33
C PRO A 130 8.53 0.25 6.75
N MET A 131 7.68 0.32 7.77
CA MET A 131 8.13 0.36 9.16
C MET A 131 8.85 -0.94 9.58
N SER A 132 8.60 -2.05 8.89
CA SER A 132 9.20 -3.36 9.13
C SER A 132 9.23 -4.20 7.86
N ASN A 133 10.25 -5.05 7.70
CA ASN A 133 10.24 -6.14 6.70
C ASN A 133 9.53 -7.40 7.21
N GLN A 134 9.37 -7.53 8.52
CA GLN A 134 8.64 -8.63 9.15
C GLN A 134 7.16 -8.28 9.25
N PRO A 135 6.25 -9.28 9.13
CA PRO A 135 4.82 -9.07 9.36
C PRO A 135 4.56 -8.45 10.73
N ALA A 136 3.75 -7.40 10.78
CA ALA A 136 3.33 -6.73 12.00
C ALA A 136 1.85 -6.33 11.97
N PRO A 137 0.92 -7.26 11.66
CA PRO A 137 -0.48 -6.92 11.41
C PRO A 137 -1.18 -6.43 12.69
N THR A 138 -1.93 -5.35 12.57
CA THR A 138 -2.80 -4.82 13.63
C THR A 138 -3.94 -5.79 13.89
N GLN A 139 -4.14 -6.12 15.17
CA GLN A 139 -5.18 -7.03 15.62
C GLN A 139 -6.12 -6.32 16.60
N ILE A 140 -7.42 -6.57 16.47
CA ILE A 140 -8.48 -5.99 17.29
C ILE A 140 -9.13 -7.08 18.14
N GLN A 141 -8.99 -6.97 19.46
CA GLN A 141 -9.68 -7.88 20.39
C GLN A 141 -11.10 -7.37 20.61
N SER A 142 -12.10 -8.19 20.29
CA SER A 142 -13.51 -7.94 20.55
C SER A 142 -14.12 -9.14 21.26
N GLY A 143 -14.36 -9.00 22.57
CA GLY A 143 -14.71 -10.13 23.43
C GLY A 143 -13.59 -11.17 23.48
N ASP A 144 -13.91 -12.43 23.17
CA ASP A 144 -12.95 -13.54 23.11
C ASP A 144 -12.33 -13.74 21.72
N THR A 145 -12.70 -12.93 20.73
CA THR A 145 -12.22 -13.05 19.34
C THR A 145 -11.19 -11.97 19.01
N LEU A 146 -10.12 -12.37 18.32
CA LEU A 146 -9.11 -11.48 17.76
C LEU A 146 -9.31 -11.39 16.24
N TYR A 147 -9.47 -10.17 15.72
CA TYR A 147 -9.70 -9.90 14.31
C TYR A 147 -8.53 -9.14 13.68
N PRO A 148 -8.12 -9.46 12.44
CA PRO A 148 -7.32 -8.55 11.63
C PRO A 148 -8.07 -7.22 11.43
N PHE A 149 -7.37 -6.10 11.50
CA PHE A 149 -7.98 -4.77 11.38
C PHE A 149 -8.89 -4.62 10.15
N GLN A 150 -8.43 -5.06 8.97
CA GLN A 150 -9.18 -4.96 7.71
C GLN A 150 -10.48 -5.77 7.67
N THR A 151 -10.62 -6.81 8.50
CA THR A 151 -11.88 -7.57 8.61
C THR A 151 -12.80 -7.00 9.68
N TRP A 152 -12.25 -6.21 10.62
CA TRP A 152 -13.01 -5.59 11.69
C TRP A 152 -13.64 -4.24 11.28
N PHE A 153 -12.91 -3.44 10.49
CA PHE A 153 -13.31 -2.10 10.04
C PHE A 153 -14.35 -2.14 8.92
#